data_AF-A0A936CBQ1-F1
#
_entry.id   AF-A0A936CBQ1-F1
#
_cell.length_a   1.000
_cell.length_b   1.000
_cell.length_c   1.000
_cell.angle_alpha   90.00
_cell.angle_beta   90.00
_cell.angle_gamma   90.00
#
_symmetry.space_group_name_H-M   'P 1'
#
loop_
_entity.id
_entity.type
_entity.pdbx_description
1 polymer ?
#
loop_
_entity_poly.entity_id
_entity_poly.type
_entity_poly.pdbx_seq_one_letter_code
_entity_poly.pdbx_strand_id
1 'polypeptide(L)'
;MQRQLVTFLRVIEYLPLLKHFRRFSRLSLDARTGILRGFESSTRPLFRRGMWGLRTLVFLGYYTRDDVQGALGYRAHADGWSARRTTAEMRAAAAEPLGEG
;
A
#
# COMPACT_ATOMS: atom_id res chain seq x y z
N MET A 1 -14.86 -7.52 4.44
CA MET A 1 -13.93 -6.41 4.75
C MET A 1 -14.03 -5.23 3.79
N GLN A 2 -14.02 -5.40 2.46
CA GLN A 2 -14.12 -4.29 1.50
C GLN A 2 -15.29 -3.32 1.75
N ARG A 3 -16.49 -3.84 2.08
CA ARG A 3 -17.66 -2.99 2.40
C ARG A 3 -17.42 -2.05 3.58
N GLN A 4 -16.74 -2.51 4.64
CA GLN A 4 -16.43 -1.68 5.81
C GLN A 4 -15.43 -0.57 5.47
N LEU A 5 -14.43 -0.89 4.64
CA LEU A 5 -13.47 0.09 4.14
C LEU A 5 -14.16 1.15 3.26
N VAL A 6 -15.02 0.73 2.32
CA VAL A 6 -15.79 1.65 1.47
C VAL A 6 -16.70 2.54 2.32
N THR A 7 -17.37 1.96 3.33
CA THR A 7 -18.17 2.74 4.28
C THR A 7 -17.31 3.74 5.06
N PHE A 8 -16.14 3.35 5.54
CA PHE A 8 -15.22 4.24 6.25
C PHE A 8 -14.73 5.40 5.35
N LEU A 9 -14.39 5.11 4.09
CA LEU A 9 -14.02 6.13 3.11
C LEU A 9 -15.18 7.08 2.81
N ARG A 10 -16.42 6.56 2.71
CA ARG A 10 -17.61 7.40 2.60
C ARG A 10 -17.78 8.29 3.82
N VAL A 11 -17.57 7.78 5.03
CA VAL A 11 -17.62 8.60 6.24
C VAL A 11 -16.60 9.73 6.15
N ILE A 12 -15.36 9.47 5.75
CA ILE A 12 -14.34 10.52 5.57
C ILE A 12 -14.77 11.54 4.51
N GLU A 13 -15.36 11.10 3.39
CA GLU A 13 -15.82 11.97 2.31
C GLU A 13 -17.00 12.87 2.72
N TYR A 14 -17.94 12.33 3.50
CA TYR A 14 -19.19 13.00 3.86
C TYR A 14 -19.16 13.71 5.22
N LEU A 15 -18.31 13.33 6.18
CA LEU A 15 -18.23 14.00 7.49
C LEU A 15 -18.01 15.53 7.39
N PRO A 16 -17.18 16.04 6.47
CA PRO A 16 -16.93 17.47 6.36
C PRO A 16 -18.13 18.27 5.87
N LEU A 17 -19.16 17.63 5.27
CA LEU A 17 -20.40 18.32 4.93
C LEU A 17 -21.11 18.87 6.16
N LEU A 18 -21.00 18.20 7.31
CA LEU A 18 -21.65 18.63 8.55
C LEU A 18 -21.04 19.90 9.16
N LYS A 19 -19.77 20.20 8.86
CA LYS A 19 -19.06 21.38 9.40
C LYS A 19 -18.72 22.45 8.37
N HIS A 20 -18.41 22.05 7.14
CA HIS A 20 -17.90 22.92 6.08
C HIS A 20 -18.84 23.04 4.87
N PHE A 21 -20.00 22.35 4.88
CA PHE A 21 -20.94 22.27 3.75
C PHE A 21 -20.30 21.82 2.43
N ARG A 22 -19.10 21.22 2.49
CA ARG A 22 -18.32 20.74 1.35
C ARG A 22 -17.83 19.35 1.64
N ARG A 23 -17.77 18.50 0.61
CA ARG A 23 -17.17 17.16 0.69
C ARG A 23 -15.66 17.26 0.88
N PHE A 24 -15.06 16.24 1.50
CA PHE A 24 -13.62 16.17 1.68
C PHE A 24 -12.85 16.38 0.37
N SER A 25 -13.27 15.73 -0.72
CA SER A 25 -12.72 15.86 -2.08
C SER A 25 -12.76 17.27 -2.69
N ARG A 26 -13.54 18.20 -2.12
CA ARG A 26 -13.69 19.59 -2.59
C ARG A 26 -13.05 20.62 -1.66
N LEU A 27 -12.44 20.19 -0.55
CA LEU A 27 -11.75 21.09 0.38
C LEU A 27 -10.35 21.47 -0.13
N SER A 28 -9.78 22.56 0.38
CA SER A 28 -8.36 22.88 0.16
C SER A 28 -7.45 21.81 0.78
N LEU A 29 -6.21 21.73 0.34
CA LEU A 29 -5.25 20.75 0.85
C LEU A 29 -5.06 20.89 2.38
N ASP A 30 -4.94 22.10 2.90
CA ASP A 30 -4.79 22.37 4.34
C ASP A 30 -6.01 21.93 5.16
N ALA A 31 -7.22 22.15 4.64
CA ALA A 31 -8.43 21.71 5.31
C ALA A 31 -8.53 20.18 5.33
N ARG A 32 -8.13 19.52 4.23
CA ARG A 32 -8.09 18.05 4.17
C ARG A 32 -7.09 17.46 5.16
N THR A 33 -5.88 18.00 5.22
CA THR A 33 -4.83 17.51 6.14
C THR A 33 -5.23 17.73 7.60
N GLY A 34 -5.84 18.86 7.93
CA GLY A 34 -6.38 19.12 9.27
C GLY A 34 -7.44 18.12 9.68
N ILE A 35 -8.38 17.79 8.80
CA ILE A 35 -9.42 16.78 9.04
C ILE A 35 -8.81 15.39 9.25
N LEU A 36 -7.87 14.97 8.40
CA LEU A 36 -7.20 13.68 8.53
C LEU A 36 -6.41 13.58 9.84
N ARG A 37 -5.69 14.64 10.22
CA ARG A 37 -5.00 14.72 11.52
C ARG A 37 -5.98 14.58 12.67
N GLY A 38 -7.14 15.24 12.61
CA GLY A 38 -8.18 15.13 13.62
C GLY A 38 -8.76 13.71 13.76
N PHE A 39 -8.86 12.96 12.66
CA PHE A 39 -9.25 11.54 12.71
C PHE A 39 -8.16 10.65 13.31
N GLU A 40 -6.89 10.90 12.97
CA GLU A 40 -5.73 10.16 13.50
C GLU A 40 -5.55 10.40 15.01
N SER A 41 -5.75 11.65 15.47
CA SER A 41 -5.64 12.03 16.89
C SER A 41 -6.96 11.88 17.68
N SER A 42 -7.99 11.26 17.10
CA SER A 42 -9.29 11.15 17.76
C SER A 42 -9.26 10.19 18.95
N THR A 43 -9.89 10.59 20.06
CA THR A 43 -10.08 9.74 21.24
C THR A 43 -10.95 8.51 20.94
N ARG A 44 -11.77 8.57 19.88
CA ARG A 44 -12.64 7.47 19.47
C ARG A 44 -11.81 6.34 18.83
N PRO A 45 -11.74 5.15 19.44
CA PRO A 45 -10.86 4.07 18.99
C PRO A 45 -11.20 3.56 17.60
N LEU A 46 -12.46 3.64 17.17
CA LEU A 46 -12.91 3.28 15.83
C LEU A 46 -12.23 4.10 14.74
N PHE A 47 -12.17 5.44 14.90
CA PHE A 47 -11.54 6.32 13.92
C PHE A 47 -10.02 6.14 13.92
N ARG A 48 -9.40 6.07 15.10
CA ARG A 48 -7.96 5.83 15.22
C ARG A 48 -7.55 4.52 14.57
N ARG A 49 -8.26 3.43 14.85
CA ARG A 49 -8.00 2.11 14.26
C ARG A 49 -8.28 2.09 12.76
N GLY A 50 -9.36 2.74 12.31
CA GLY A 50 -9.69 2.87 10.89
C GLY A 50 -8.61 3.63 10.12
N MET A 51 -8.10 4.74 10.67
CA MET A 51 -7.01 5.52 10.08
C MET A 51 -5.70 4.73 10.05
N TRP A 52 -5.36 4.03 11.13
CA TRP A 52 -4.16 3.20 11.16
C TRP A 52 -4.23 2.08 10.11
N GLY A 53 -5.36 1.38 10.01
CA GLY A 53 -5.57 0.36 8.99
C GLY A 53 -5.55 0.91 7.56
N LEU A 54 -6.18 2.06 7.32
CA LEU A 54 -6.16 2.72 6.01
C LEU A 54 -4.74 3.12 5.61
N ARG A 55 -3.97 3.70 6.54
CA ARG A 55 -2.55 4.06 6.34
C ARG A 55 -1.74 2.83 5.95
N THR A 56 -1.92 1.71 6.64
CA THR A 56 -1.24 0.45 6.30
C THR A 56 -1.61 -0.02 4.90
N LEU A 57 -2.89 0.01 4.50
CA LEU A 57 -3.30 -0.38 3.15
C LEU A 57 -2.74 0.55 2.08
N VAL A 58 -2.69 1.86 2.33
CA VAL A 58 -2.08 2.84 1.42
C VAL A 58 -0.60 2.56 1.25
N PHE A 59 0.14 2.31 2.34
CA PHE A 59 1.56 1.96 2.25
C PHE A 59 1.77 0.61 1.57
N LEU A 60 0.95 -0.39 1.86
CA LEU A 60 1.02 -1.68 1.20
C LEU A 60 0.85 -1.51 -0.32
N GLY A 61 -0.16 -0.76 -0.75
CA GLY A 61 -0.38 -0.44 -2.15
C GLY A 61 0.76 0.37 -2.77
N TYR A 62 1.28 1.36 -2.04
CA TYR A 62 2.41 2.17 -2.48
C TYR A 62 3.66 1.32 -2.73
N TYR A 63 3.97 0.43 -1.79
CA TYR A 63 5.11 -0.47 -1.93
C TYR A 63 4.89 -1.53 -2.99
N THR A 64 3.67 -1.95 -3.32
CA THR A 64 3.46 -2.92 -4.41
C THR A 64 3.58 -2.33 -5.82
N ARG A 65 3.73 -1.01 -5.99
CA ARG A 65 3.86 -0.44 -7.33
C ARG A 65 5.23 -0.73 -7.94
N ASP A 66 5.26 -1.07 -9.22
CA ASP A 66 6.48 -1.46 -9.93
C ASP A 66 7.53 -0.34 -10.00
N ASP A 67 7.09 0.92 -10.09
CA ASP A 67 7.96 2.10 -10.07
C ASP A 67 8.70 2.23 -8.73
N VAL A 68 7.99 2.03 -7.62
CA VAL A 68 8.55 2.07 -6.26
C VAL A 68 9.44 0.86 -6.01
N GLN A 69 9.02 -0.34 -6.40
CA GLN A 69 9.80 -1.58 -6.29
C GLN A 69 11.13 -1.49 -7.04
N GLY A 70 11.09 -0.96 -8.27
CA GLY A 70 12.28 -0.71 -9.10
C GLY A 70 13.23 0.30 -8.47
N ALA A 71 12.71 1.43 -7.95
CA ALA A 71 13.53 2.45 -7.30
C ALA A 71 14.19 1.96 -6.01
N LEU A 72 13.52 1.08 -5.26
CA LEU A 72 14.07 0.45 -4.06
C LEU A 72 15.08 -0.66 -4.36
N GLY A 73 15.24 -1.07 -5.63
CA GLY A 73 16.04 -2.23 -6.01
C GLY A 73 15.49 -3.56 -5.49
N TYR A 74 14.25 -3.57 -4.99
CA TYR A 74 13.63 -4.76 -4.44
C TYR A 74 12.96 -5.54 -5.57
N ARG A 75 13.53 -6.72 -5.87
CA ARG A 75 12.97 -7.70 -6.83
C ARG A 75 12.48 -8.92 -6.07
N ALA A 76 11.30 -8.82 -5.46
CA ALA A 76 10.57 -10.03 -5.09
C ALA A 76 9.88 -10.58 -6.34
N HIS A 77 10.29 -11.76 -6.77
CA HIS A 77 9.53 -12.54 -7.75
C HIS A 77 8.31 -13.14 -7.06
N ALA A 78 7.19 -13.22 -7.79
CA ALA A 78 5.96 -13.86 -7.30
C ALA A 78 6.18 -15.31 -6.85
N ASP A 79 7.14 -16.00 -7.49
CA ASP A 79 7.52 -17.38 -7.16
C ASP A 79 8.41 -17.48 -5.91
N GLY A 80 8.84 -16.34 -5.35
CA GLY A 80 9.67 -16.31 -4.15
C GLY A 80 11.07 -16.91 -4.38
N TRP A 81 11.54 -17.73 -3.44
CA TRP A 81 12.90 -18.31 -3.47
C TRP A 81 13.12 -19.36 -4.57
N SER A 82 12.06 -19.90 -5.18
CA SER A 82 12.17 -20.86 -6.28
C SER A 82 12.73 -20.22 -7.56
N ALA A 83 12.41 -18.95 -7.83
CA ALA A 83 12.96 -18.21 -8.98
C ALA A 83 14.50 -18.09 -8.93
N ARG A 84 15.08 -18.05 -7.73
CA ARG A 84 16.54 -18.02 -7.55
C ARG A 84 17.19 -19.39 -7.79
N ARG A 85 16.50 -20.50 -7.48
CA ARG A 85 17.01 -21.86 -7.71
C ARG A 85 17.13 -22.18 -9.19
N THR A 86 16.14 -21.83 -10.00
CA THR A 86 16.18 -22.08 -11.46
C THR A 86 17.36 -21.36 -12.11
N THR A 87 17.65 -20.11 -11.71
CA THR A 87 18.77 -19.36 -12.29
C THR A 87 20.13 -19.93 -11.86
N ALA A 88 20.25 -20.41 -10.61
CA ALA A 88 21.47 -21.03 -10.11
C ALA A 88 21.69 -22.43 -10.73
N GLU A 89 20.65 -23.24 -10.83
CA GLU A 89 20.66 -24.56 -11.48
C GLU A 89 20.99 -24.43 -12.97
N MET A 90 20.40 -23.47 -13.69
CA MET A 90 20.72 -23.20 -15.09
C MET A 90 22.16 -22.69 -15.28
N ARG A 91 22.67 -21.84 -14.37
CA ARG A 91 24.09 -21.43 -14.40
C ARG A 91 25.02 -22.60 -14.12
N ALA A 92 24.69 -23.46 -13.17
CA ALA A 92 25.49 -24.64 -12.85
C ALA A 92 25.51 -25.62 -14.03
N ALA A 93 24.36 -25.86 -14.67
CA ALA A 93 24.27 -26.69 -15.87
C ALA A 93 25.01 -26.09 -17.08
N ALA A 94 25.05 -24.76 -17.23
CA ALA A 94 25.83 -24.09 -18.28
C ALA A 94 27.33 -23.98 -17.95
N ALA A 95 27.71 -24.14 -16.68
CA ALA A 95 29.09 -24.14 -16.21
C ALA A 95 29.71 -25.54 -16.18
N GLU A 96 28.93 -26.60 -16.34
CA GLU A 96 29.49 -27.89 -16.76
C GLU A 96 29.93 -27.75 -18.22
N PRO A 97 31.24 -27.76 -18.51
CA PRO A 97 31.66 -27.94 -19.89
C PRO A 97 31.14 -29.31 -20.32
N LEU A 98 30.61 -29.39 -21.53
CA LEU A 98 30.39 -30.65 -22.23
C LEU A 98 31.72 -31.42 -22.22
N GLY A 99 31.90 -32.24 -21.18
CA GLY A 99 33.04 -33.10 -20.98
C GLY A 99 32.97 -34.16 -22.06
N GLU A 100 33.82 -33.97 -23.06
CA GLU A 100 34.07 -34.83 -24.19
C GLU A 100 34.54 -36.23 -23.76
N GLY A 101 34.23 -37.24 -24.59
CA GLY A 101 34.99 -38.49 -24.69
C GLY A 101 34.25 -39.75 -24.30
#